data_AF-A0A336N3C1-F1
#
_entry.id   AF-A0A336N3C1-F1
#
_cell.length_a   1.000
_cell.length_b   1.000
_cell.length_c   1.000
_cell.angle_alpha   90.00
_cell.angle_beta   90.00
_cell.angle_gamma   90.00
#
_symmetry.space_group_name_H-M   'P 1'
#
loop_
_entity.id
_entity.type
_entity.pdbx_description
1 polymer ?
#
loop_
_entity_poly.entity_id
_entity_poly.type
_entity_poly.pdbx_seq_one_letter_code
_entity_poly.pdbx_strand_id
1 'polypeptide(L)'
;MPSDLEIEEIHNLLSRHRIQIGKDIEAHLLGLLVKKNVLTLDDEEFVSNGLTIDDKCNRLIEIISKNGYDKFQEFCYSIESEFTKLITDLINDGLNCSKLN
;
A
#
# COMPACT_ATOMS: atom_id res chain seq x y z
N MET A 1 -11.84 -10.23 11.06
CA MET A 1 -12.06 -9.91 9.63
C MET A 1 -12.27 -8.40 9.55
N PRO A 2 -11.59 -7.70 8.64
CA PRO A 2 -11.76 -6.27 8.44
C PRO A 2 -13.21 -5.92 8.06
N SER A 3 -13.66 -4.72 8.40
CA SER A 3 -14.97 -4.23 7.97
C SER A 3 -14.94 -3.69 6.53
N ASP A 4 -16.07 -3.69 5.83
CA ASP A 4 -16.14 -3.13 4.46
C ASP A 4 -15.71 -1.66 4.42
N LEU A 5 -16.10 -0.89 5.45
CA LEU A 5 -15.71 0.52 5.60
C LEU A 5 -14.19 0.67 5.74
N GLU A 6 -13.57 -0.15 6.57
CA GLU A 6 -12.11 -0.17 6.77
C GLU A 6 -11.37 -0.51 5.46
N ILE A 7 -11.82 -1.54 4.74
CA ILE A 7 -11.23 -1.93 3.45
C ILE A 7 -11.34 -0.76 2.47
N GLU A 8 -12.51 -0.12 2.39
CA GLU A 8 -12.77 1.01 1.51
C GLU A 8 -11.90 2.23 1.85
N GLU A 9 -11.74 2.56 3.13
CA GLU A 9 -10.90 3.68 3.57
C GLU A 9 -9.43 3.47 3.20
N ILE A 10 -8.87 2.29 3.48
CA ILE A 10 -7.48 1.94 3.13
C ILE A 10 -7.30 1.96 1.62
N HIS A 11 -8.24 1.35 0.89
CA HIS A 11 -8.21 1.33 -0.57
C HIS A 11 -8.21 2.75 -1.15
N ASN A 12 -9.11 3.62 -0.67
CA ASN A 12 -9.23 5.00 -1.13
C ASN A 12 -7.99 5.83 -0.82
N LEU A 13 -7.43 5.68 0.38
CA LEU A 13 -6.18 6.33 0.77
C LEU A 13 -5.04 5.94 -0.18
N LEU A 14 -4.75 4.65 -0.33
CA LEU A 14 -3.67 4.17 -1.19
C LEU A 14 -3.90 4.53 -2.66
N SER A 15 -5.15 4.48 -3.15
CA SER A 15 -5.53 4.83 -4.52
C SER A 15 -5.20 6.27 -4.90
N ARG A 16 -5.26 7.22 -3.94
CA ARG A 16 -4.85 8.62 -4.16
C ARG A 16 -3.35 8.75 -4.37
N HIS A 17 -2.56 7.84 -3.81
CA HIS A 17 -1.09 7.82 -3.89
C HIS A 17 -0.54 6.84 -4.93
N ARG A 18 -1.39 6.29 -5.82
CA ARG A 18 -1.02 5.28 -6.82
C ARG A 18 0.18 5.64 -7.69
N ILE A 19 0.37 6.93 -7.98
CA ILE A 19 1.49 7.41 -8.81
C ILE A 19 2.82 7.20 -8.07
N GLN A 20 2.85 7.49 -6.77
CA GLN A 20 4.05 7.31 -5.96
C GLN A 20 4.29 5.82 -5.71
N ILE A 21 3.23 5.06 -5.38
CA ILE A 21 3.29 3.60 -5.25
C ILE A 21 3.87 2.94 -6.50
N GLY A 22 3.44 3.35 -7.70
CA GLY A 22 3.95 2.79 -8.95
C GLY A 22 5.45 3.00 -9.16
N LYS A 23 5.95 4.19 -8.84
CA LYS A 23 7.39 4.49 -8.88
C LYS A 23 8.16 3.63 -7.87
N ASP A 24 7.60 3.44 -6.69
CA ASP A 24 8.25 2.68 -5.62
C ASP A 24 8.23 1.17 -5.93
N ILE A 25 7.19 0.67 -6.60
CA ILE A 25 7.14 -0.70 -7.17
C ILE A 25 8.27 -0.91 -8.18
N GLU A 26 8.50 0.03 -9.10
CA GLU A 26 9.58 -0.07 -10.10
C GLU A 26 10.98 -0.03 -9.47
N ALA A 27 11.14 0.60 -8.30
CA ALA A 27 12.39 0.61 -7.58
C ALA A 27 12.67 -0.76 -6.92
N HIS A 28 11.91 -1.10 -5.86
CA HIS A 28 12.06 -2.38 -5.14
C HIS A 28 11.00 -2.58 -4.02
N LEU A 29 9.87 -1.86 -4.04
CA LEU A 29 8.89 -1.89 -2.95
C LEU A 29 8.41 -3.31 -2.64
N LEU A 30 8.11 -4.13 -3.65
CA LEU A 30 7.59 -5.49 -3.45
C LEU A 30 8.59 -6.37 -2.69
N GLY A 31 9.86 -6.36 -3.11
CA GLY A 31 10.91 -7.12 -2.43
C GLY A 31 11.15 -6.66 -0.98
N LEU A 32 10.99 -5.36 -0.70
CA LEU A 32 11.02 -4.85 0.67
C LEU A 32 9.85 -5.40 1.49
N LEU A 33 8.64 -5.37 0.95
CA LEU A 33 7.44 -5.84 1.64
C LEU A 33 7.49 -7.34 1.91
N VAL A 34 8.05 -8.14 1.00
CA VAL A 34 8.32 -9.57 1.23
C VAL A 34 9.35 -9.77 2.33
N LYS A 35 10.48 -9.05 2.27
CA LYS A 35 11.52 -9.12 3.30
C LYS A 35 11.01 -8.77 4.69
N LYS A 36 10.00 -7.90 4.77
CA LYS A 36 9.35 -7.47 6.02
C LYS A 36 8.14 -8.33 6.40
N ASN A 37 7.82 -9.38 5.65
CA ASN A 37 6.66 -10.26 5.83
C ASN A 37 5.29 -9.56 5.71
N VAL A 38 5.23 -8.41 5.04
CA VAL A 38 3.96 -7.76 4.70
C VAL A 38 3.29 -8.51 3.56
N LEU A 39 4.06 -8.84 2.52
CA LEU A 39 3.66 -9.67 1.39
C LEU A 39 4.28 -11.06 1.47
N THR A 40 3.60 -12.05 0.91
CA THR A 40 4.19 -13.36 0.61
C THR A 40 4.90 -13.33 -0.74
N LEU A 41 5.68 -14.37 -1.05
CA LEU A 41 6.27 -14.55 -2.39
C LEU A 41 5.19 -14.67 -3.47
N ASP A 42 4.07 -15.32 -3.16
CA ASP A 42 2.94 -15.47 -4.07
C ASP A 42 2.28 -14.11 -4.35
N ASP A 43 2.16 -13.24 -3.34
CA ASP A 43 1.67 -11.87 -3.51
C ASP A 43 2.61 -11.03 -4.39
N GLU A 44 3.93 -11.12 -4.17
CA GLU A 44 4.92 -10.44 -4.99
C GLU A 44 4.85 -10.90 -6.45
N GLU A 45 4.73 -12.21 -6.70
CA GLU A 45 4.58 -12.76 -8.03
C GLU A 45 3.27 -12.28 -8.68
N PHE A 46 2.16 -12.34 -7.93
CA PHE A 46 0.85 -11.87 -8.40
C PHE A 46 0.88 -10.39 -8.80
N VAL A 47 1.46 -9.53 -7.97
CA VAL A 47 1.61 -8.11 -8.29
C VAL A 47 2.56 -7.92 -9.47
N SER A 48 3.69 -8.62 -9.50
CA SER A 48 4.70 -8.49 -10.56
C SER A 48 4.19 -8.93 -11.94
N ASN A 49 3.27 -9.87 -11.99
CA ASN A 49 2.58 -10.35 -13.19
C ASN A 49 1.53 -9.36 -13.74
N GLY A 50 1.38 -8.17 -13.15
CA GLY A 50 0.54 -7.11 -13.71
C GLY A 50 1.06 -6.59 -15.07
N LEU A 51 0.15 -6.38 -16.02
CA LEU A 51 0.50 -5.99 -17.40
C LEU A 51 1.00 -4.54 -17.51
N THR A 52 0.53 -3.67 -16.62
CA THR A 52 0.88 -2.24 -16.57
C THR A 52 1.19 -1.84 -15.13
N ILE A 53 1.91 -0.74 -14.92
CA ILE A 53 2.16 -0.22 -13.58
C ILE A 53 0.85 0.06 -12.82
N ASP A 54 -0.18 0.55 -13.52
CA ASP A 54 -1.50 0.75 -12.91
C ASP A 54 -2.13 -0.57 -12.42
N ASP A 55 -2.01 -1.65 -13.21
CA ASP A 55 -2.47 -2.99 -12.80
C ASP A 55 -1.69 -3.48 -11.58
N LYS A 56 -0.36 -3.32 -11.56
CA LYS A 56 0.49 -3.67 -10.40
C LYS A 56 0.08 -2.89 -9.16
N CYS A 57 -0.13 -1.58 -9.29
CA CYS A 57 -0.60 -0.73 -8.19
C CYS A 57 -1.94 -1.21 -7.65
N ASN A 58 -2.92 -1.46 -8.53
CA ASN A 58 -4.25 -1.92 -8.12
C ASN A 58 -4.18 -3.25 -7.37
N ARG A 59 -3.37 -4.21 -7.85
CA ARG A 59 -3.17 -5.49 -7.17
C ARG A 59 -2.56 -5.31 -5.78
N LEU A 60 -1.53 -4.48 -5.64
CA LEU A 60 -0.92 -4.20 -4.33
C LEU A 60 -1.93 -3.56 -3.37
N ILE A 61 -2.66 -2.55 -3.84
CA ILE A 61 -3.68 -1.84 -3.04
C ILE A 61 -4.76 -2.81 -2.57
N GLU A 62 -5.22 -3.70 -3.45
CA GLU A 62 -6.20 -4.73 -3.14
C GLU A 62 -5.71 -5.69 -2.05
N ILE A 63 -4.45 -6.14 -2.14
CA ILE A 63 -3.86 -7.04 -1.13
C ILE A 63 -3.78 -6.35 0.23
N ILE A 64 -3.27 -5.12 0.29
CA ILE A 64 -3.13 -4.40 1.56
C ILE A 64 -4.50 -4.09 2.16
N SER A 65 -5.44 -3.56 1.37
CA SER A 65 -6.77 -3.15 1.86
C SER A 65 -7.61 -4.33 2.36
N LYS A 66 -7.62 -5.47 1.67
CA LYS A 66 -8.39 -6.67 2.08
C LYS A 66 -7.96 -7.26 3.42
N ASN A 67 -6.74 -6.99 3.85
CA ASN A 67 -6.20 -7.47 5.12
C ASN A 67 -6.40 -6.47 6.29
N GLY A 68 -7.01 -5.31 6.03
CA GLY A 68 -7.38 -4.34 7.06
C GLY A 68 -6.21 -3.53 7.63
N TYR A 69 -6.49 -2.80 8.71
CA TYR A 69 -5.57 -1.85 9.32
C TYR A 69 -4.30 -2.50 9.85
N ASP A 70 -4.36 -3.74 10.35
CA ASP A 70 -3.18 -4.44 10.85
C ASP A 70 -2.12 -4.56 9.75
N LYS A 71 -2.53 -5.05 8.57
CA LYS A 71 -1.63 -5.19 7.41
C LYS A 71 -1.23 -3.84 6.83
N PHE A 72 -2.14 -2.88 6.79
CA PHE A 72 -1.83 -1.52 6.38
C PHE A 72 -0.80 -0.85 7.31
N GLN A 73 -0.89 -1.09 8.62
CA GLN A 73 0.06 -0.59 9.60
C GLN A 73 1.43 -1.25 9.43
N GLU A 74 1.48 -2.58 9.24
CA GLU A 74 2.72 -3.30 8.88
C GLU A 74 3.35 -2.77 7.59
N PHE A 75 2.53 -2.47 6.58
CA PHE A 75 2.97 -1.83 5.34
C PHE A 75 3.62 -0.47 5.64
N CYS A 76 2.94 0.41 6.38
CA CYS A 76 3.46 1.72 6.76
C CYS A 76 4.81 1.64 7.50
N TYR A 77 4.93 0.76 8.49
CA TYR A 77 6.19 0.54 9.20
C TYR A 77 7.29 -0.03 8.31
N SER A 78 6.93 -0.86 7.33
CA SER A 78 7.91 -1.47 6.42
C SER A 78 8.51 -0.44 5.47
N ILE A 79 7.71 0.54 5.05
CA ILE A 79 8.15 1.58 4.10
C ILE A 79 8.78 2.80 4.77
N GLU A 80 8.62 2.97 6.09
CA GLU A 80 9.02 4.20 6.80
C GLU A 80 10.50 4.54 6.66
N SER A 81 11.37 3.53 6.52
CA SER A 81 12.83 3.70 6.44
C SER A 81 13.36 3.90 5.02
N GLU A 82 12.67 3.40 4.00
CA GLU A 82 13.18 3.37 2.61
C GLU A 82 12.36 4.23 1.65
N PHE A 83 11.03 4.29 1.83
CA PHE A 83 10.12 5.08 0.99
C PHE A 83 9.51 6.22 1.81
N THR A 84 10.39 7.05 2.38
CA THR A 84 10.05 8.17 3.27
C THR A 84 9.04 9.15 2.67
N LYS A 85 9.07 9.33 1.34
CA LYS A 85 8.11 10.17 0.62
C LYS A 85 6.70 9.56 0.66
N LEU A 86 6.56 8.28 0.32
CA LEU A 86 5.27 7.59 0.29
C LEU A 86 4.62 7.58 1.67
N ILE A 87 5.37 7.24 2.72
CA ILE A 87 4.83 7.26 4.08
C ILE A 87 4.43 8.67 4.52
N THR A 88 5.20 9.69 4.16
CA THR A 88 4.89 11.08 4.49
C THR A 88 3.60 11.53 3.80
N ASP A 89 3.45 11.19 2.52
CA ASP A 89 2.25 11.52 1.74
C ASP A 89 1.00 10.80 2.30
N LEU A 90 1.13 9.53 2.70
CA LEU A 90 0.07 8.76 3.34
C LEU A 90 -0.35 9.32 4.70
N ILE A 91 0.62 9.64 5.57
CA ILE A 91 0.36 10.22 6.89
C ILE A 91 -0.30 11.59 6.74
N ASN A 92 0.21 12.45 5.85
CA ASN A 92 -0.36 13.77 5.63
C ASN A 92 -1.79 13.69 5.13
N ASP A 93 -2.08 12.78 4.20
CA ASP A 93 -3.42 12.60 3.66
C ASP A 93 -4.39 12.01 4.71
N GLY A 94 -3.95 11.02 5.49
CA GLY A 94 -4.72 10.46 6.61
C GLY A 94 -5.01 11.50 7.72
N LEU A 95 -4.03 12.35 8.06
CA LEU A 95 -4.19 13.44 9.02
C LEU A 95 -5.05 14.60 8.51
N ASN A 96 -5.14 14.78 7.19
CA ASN A 96 -6.00 15.81 6.59
C ASN A 96 -7.44 15.31 6.43
N CYS A 97 -7.66 14.01 6.22
CA CYS A 97 -8.98 13.40 6.27
C CYS A 97 -9.63 13.51 7.66
N SER A 98 -8.86 13.48 8.76
CA SER A 98 -9.41 13.62 10.13
C SER A 98 -9.74 15.07 10.54
N LYS A 99 -9.31 16.07 9.76
CA LYS A 99 -9.56 17.50 10.05
C LYS A 99 -10.83 18.07 9.39
N LEU A 100 -11.56 17.25 8.64
CA LEU A 100 -12.75 17.67 7.89
C LEU A 100 -14.07 17.14 8.48
N ASN A 101 -14.04 16.49 9.65
CA ASN A 101 -15.21 16.03 10.40
C ASN A 101 -15.39 16.83 11.69
#